data_AF-A0A0M8PF16-F1
#
_entry.id   AF-A0A0M8PF16-F1
#
_cell.length_a   1.000
_cell.length_b   1.000
_cell.length_c   1.000
_cell.angle_alpha   90.00
_cell.angle_beta   90.00
_cell.angle_gamma   90.00
#
_symmetry.space_group_name_H-M   'P 1'
#
loop_
_entity.id
_entity.type
_entity.pdbx_description
1 polymer ?
#
loop_
_entity_poly.entity_id
_entity_poly.type
_entity_poly.pdbx_seq_one_letter_code
_entity_poly.pdbx_strand_id
1 'polypeptide(L)'
;MTASAPLAEPADSATGPRPERPIDIYRRAIAMLEACLPLGWTVTADRPRSPAAPDRILVTAPDGESVSYAVIASRGVLSGDVARIAAELSESDRGFVCAHYLSDPVRRQLDQHGISYSDATGNLTLVASRPAMWVRNRGADADPWRGPGRPSGVLTGEPSERVVRALADFTGEMSVPELIRLSGASTGATYRVVEVLGERELIRRIPRGPITMVHWEKMLRAWAADRKPCVTRGFAAPDGIGTVRADLSEPLDLSYAITGLGATDYAGAEVLEVYADDPDTFAQALGLRPIDRGADVVVATPWSSVVFERMQRRNGLRFAAPSQVYADLLAGPFRNPNAAEHLLAALTADPSAWRRPVGRT
;
A
#
# COMPACT_ATOMS: atom_id res chain seq x y z
N MET A 1 -32.73 18.33 -37.62
CA MET A 1 -32.46 16.98 -37.07
C MET A 1 -31.03 16.61 -37.40
N THR A 2 -30.09 17.10 -36.58
CA THR A 2 -28.66 16.83 -36.72
C THR A 2 -28.34 15.61 -35.87
N ALA A 3 -27.98 14.50 -36.52
CA ALA A 3 -27.53 13.29 -35.86
C ALA A 3 -26.20 13.56 -35.14
N SER A 4 -26.19 13.40 -33.80
CA SER A 4 -24.97 13.39 -33.01
C SER A 4 -24.08 12.23 -33.43
N ALA A 5 -22.84 12.55 -33.79
CA ALA A 5 -21.77 11.58 -33.90
C ALA A 5 -21.52 10.93 -32.51
N PRO A 6 -21.15 9.64 -32.45
CA PRO A 6 -20.80 9.01 -31.19
C PRO A 6 -19.51 9.64 -30.63
N LEU A 7 -19.57 10.00 -29.36
CA LEU A 7 -18.43 10.43 -28.56
C LEU A 7 -17.34 9.35 -28.62
N ALA A 8 -16.15 9.72 -29.10
CA ALA A 8 -14.98 8.87 -29.04
C ALA A 8 -14.69 8.49 -27.58
N GLU A 9 -14.54 7.20 -27.32
CA GLU A 9 -14.01 6.68 -26.07
C GLU A 9 -12.60 7.27 -25.81
N PRO A 10 -12.25 7.55 -24.55
CA PRO A 10 -10.94 8.11 -24.24
C PRO A 10 -9.85 7.09 -24.58
N ALA A 11 -8.99 7.47 -25.53
CA ALA A 11 -7.74 6.79 -25.81
C ALA A 11 -6.80 6.97 -24.60
N ASP A 12 -6.60 5.93 -23.80
CA ASP A 12 -5.38 5.80 -23.01
C ASP A 12 -5.08 4.34 -22.59
N SER A 13 -4.26 3.65 -23.39
CA SER A 13 -3.20 2.81 -22.81
C SER A 13 -2.11 2.61 -23.87
N ALA A 14 -0.94 3.21 -23.65
CA ALA A 14 0.25 2.97 -24.48
C ALA A 14 0.67 1.46 -24.52
N THR A 15 0.12 0.65 -23.60
CA THR A 15 0.42 -0.77 -23.39
C THR A 15 -0.40 -1.76 -24.23
N GLY A 16 -1.41 -1.31 -24.99
CA GLY A 16 -2.25 -2.19 -25.83
C GLY A 16 -3.07 -3.22 -25.01
N PRO A 17 -3.72 -4.22 -25.64
CA PRO A 17 -4.55 -5.20 -24.93
C PRO A 17 -3.72 -6.14 -24.04
N ARG A 18 -4.34 -6.72 -22.99
CA ARG A 18 -3.65 -7.66 -22.09
C ARG A 18 -3.21 -8.93 -22.85
N PRO A 19 -1.94 -9.36 -22.77
CA PRO A 19 -1.54 -10.64 -23.33
C PRO A 19 -2.07 -11.80 -22.46
N GLU A 20 -2.86 -12.69 -23.05
CA GLU A 20 -3.52 -13.81 -22.33
C GLU A 20 -2.80 -15.15 -22.48
N ARG A 21 -2.14 -15.38 -23.62
CA ARG A 21 -1.45 -16.65 -23.88
C ARG A 21 0.00 -16.53 -23.42
N PRO A 22 0.59 -17.59 -22.84
CA PRO A 22 2.01 -17.58 -22.44
C PRO A 22 2.96 -17.14 -23.57
N ILE A 23 2.67 -17.53 -24.81
CA ILE A 23 3.45 -17.10 -25.99
C ILE A 23 3.35 -15.60 -26.27
N ASP A 24 2.20 -14.96 -26.05
CA ASP A 24 2.03 -13.53 -26.27
C ASP A 24 2.73 -12.72 -25.18
N ILE A 25 2.69 -13.23 -23.94
CA ILE A 25 3.43 -12.68 -22.79
C ILE A 25 4.93 -12.73 -23.08
N TYR A 26 5.44 -13.89 -23.47
CA TYR A 26 6.83 -14.09 -23.87
C TYR A 26 7.24 -13.14 -25.00
N ARG A 27 6.44 -13.04 -26.07
CA ARG A 27 6.77 -12.18 -27.23
C ARG A 27 6.93 -10.72 -26.84
N ARG A 28 6.07 -10.20 -25.95
CA ARG A 28 6.19 -8.83 -25.44
C ARG A 28 7.42 -8.64 -24.57
N ALA A 29 7.68 -9.59 -23.66
CA ALA A 29 8.86 -9.60 -22.81
C ALA A 29 10.16 -9.59 -23.64
N ILE A 30 10.25 -10.42 -24.68
CA ILE A 30 11.43 -10.47 -25.54
C ILE A 30 11.56 -9.24 -26.44
N ALA A 31 10.46 -8.74 -27.00
CA ALA A 31 10.53 -7.49 -27.77
C ALA A 31 11.06 -6.32 -26.91
N MET A 32 10.65 -6.26 -25.63
CA MET A 32 11.18 -5.28 -24.67
C MET A 32 12.66 -5.51 -24.38
N LEU A 33 13.07 -6.77 -24.14
CA LEU A 33 14.46 -7.12 -23.93
C LEU A 33 15.34 -6.74 -25.13
N GLU A 34 14.95 -7.14 -26.35
CA GLU A 34 15.65 -6.83 -27.59
C GLU A 34 15.80 -5.32 -27.81
N ALA A 35 14.75 -4.54 -27.50
CA ALA A 35 14.79 -3.09 -27.59
C ALA A 35 15.74 -2.43 -26.56
N CYS A 36 16.01 -3.10 -25.43
CA CYS A 36 16.86 -2.58 -24.36
C CYS A 36 18.29 -3.13 -24.39
N LEU A 37 18.59 -4.12 -25.25
CA LEU A 37 19.91 -4.71 -25.32
C LEU A 37 20.93 -3.75 -25.97
N PRO A 38 22.20 -3.76 -25.52
CA PRO A 38 23.25 -2.99 -26.16
C PRO A 38 23.47 -3.43 -27.62
N LEU A 39 24.04 -2.54 -28.43
CA LEU A 39 24.35 -2.82 -29.84
C LEU A 39 25.19 -4.10 -30.00
N GLY A 40 24.82 -4.93 -30.97
CA GLY A 40 25.51 -6.19 -31.30
C GLY A 40 25.13 -7.39 -30.43
N TRP A 41 24.35 -7.20 -29.37
CA TRP A 41 23.79 -8.31 -28.61
C TRP A 41 22.58 -8.90 -29.34
N THR A 42 22.38 -10.21 -29.18
CA THR A 42 21.27 -10.92 -29.82
C THR A 42 20.58 -11.86 -28.84
N VAL A 43 19.29 -12.11 -29.09
CA VAL A 43 18.50 -13.09 -28.34
C VAL A 43 18.00 -14.16 -29.31
N THR A 44 18.12 -15.42 -28.93
CA THR A 44 17.55 -16.56 -29.66
C THR A 44 16.79 -17.46 -28.69
N ALA A 45 15.92 -18.32 -29.23
CA ALA A 45 15.05 -19.20 -28.44
C ALA A 45 15.05 -20.61 -29.02
N ASP A 46 14.79 -21.61 -28.18
CA ASP A 46 14.80 -23.03 -28.56
C ASP A 46 13.64 -23.44 -29.48
N ARG A 47 12.52 -22.70 -29.44
CA ARG A 47 11.32 -22.98 -30.24
C ARG A 47 10.71 -21.71 -30.87
N PRO A 48 11.44 -21.00 -31.75
CA PRO A 48 11.07 -19.66 -32.20
C PRO A 48 9.78 -19.60 -33.04
N ARG A 49 9.32 -20.73 -33.59
CA ARG A 49 8.12 -20.84 -34.45
C ARG A 49 6.98 -21.62 -33.78
N SER A 50 7.09 -21.94 -32.50
CA SER A 50 6.05 -22.68 -31.76
C SER A 50 4.88 -21.77 -31.34
N PRO A 51 3.64 -22.32 -31.25
CA PRO A 51 2.53 -21.63 -30.58
C PRO A 51 2.64 -21.64 -29.06
N ALA A 52 3.53 -22.46 -28.48
CA ALA A 52 3.87 -22.45 -27.06
C ALA A 52 5.05 -21.50 -26.78
N ALA A 53 5.10 -20.93 -25.58
CA ALA A 53 6.27 -20.17 -25.14
C ALA A 53 7.52 -21.06 -25.19
N PRO A 54 8.68 -20.52 -25.60
CA PRO A 54 9.97 -21.20 -25.48
C PRO A 54 10.27 -21.60 -24.05
N ASP A 55 11.00 -22.70 -23.87
CA ASP A 55 11.44 -23.14 -22.54
C ASP A 55 12.76 -22.45 -22.16
N ARG A 56 13.53 -22.00 -23.17
CA ARG A 56 14.81 -21.32 -22.97
C ARG A 56 15.05 -20.20 -23.98
N ILE A 57 15.77 -19.18 -23.54
CA ILE A 57 16.42 -18.20 -24.40
C ILE A 57 17.94 -18.29 -24.24
N LEU A 58 18.64 -17.86 -25.29
CA LEU A 58 20.08 -17.69 -25.32
C LEU A 58 20.38 -16.24 -25.71
N VAL A 59 21.07 -15.54 -24.84
CA VAL A 59 21.51 -14.16 -25.06
C VAL A 59 23.00 -14.20 -25.40
N THR A 60 23.38 -13.63 -26.54
CA THR A 60 24.74 -13.72 -27.09
C THR A 60 25.35 -12.33 -27.24
N ALA A 61 26.55 -12.17 -26.70
CA ALA A 61 27.36 -10.96 -26.77
C ALA A 61 28.01 -10.80 -28.16
N PRO A 62 28.48 -9.60 -28.51
CA PRO A 62 29.12 -9.34 -29.81
C PRO A 62 30.39 -10.15 -30.06
N ASP A 63 31.06 -10.63 -29.01
CA ASP A 63 32.25 -11.49 -29.07
C ASP A 63 31.92 -12.98 -29.24
N GLY A 64 30.63 -13.34 -29.28
CA GLY A 64 30.13 -14.70 -29.44
C GLY A 64 29.93 -15.46 -28.12
N GLU A 65 30.24 -14.86 -26.97
CA GLU A 65 29.93 -15.49 -25.68
C GLU A 65 28.42 -15.44 -25.38
N SER A 66 27.86 -16.53 -24.87
CA SER A 66 26.42 -16.64 -24.65
C SER A 66 26.07 -17.10 -23.24
N VAL A 67 24.89 -16.67 -22.77
CA VAL A 67 24.26 -17.13 -21.52
C VAL A 67 22.83 -17.58 -21.79
N SER A 68 22.44 -18.70 -21.17
CA SER A 68 21.11 -19.27 -21.31
C SER A 68 20.24 -18.99 -20.09
N TYR A 69 18.96 -18.72 -20.33
CA TYR A 69 17.94 -18.56 -19.29
C TYR A 69 16.79 -19.53 -19.53
N ALA A 70 16.32 -20.18 -18.47
CA ALA A 70 15.06 -20.89 -18.45
C ALA A 70 13.90 -19.88 -18.41
N VAL A 71 12.95 -20.02 -19.33
CA VAL A 71 11.83 -19.09 -19.49
C VAL A 71 10.64 -19.57 -18.67
N ILE A 72 10.08 -18.68 -17.86
CA ILE A 72 8.84 -18.91 -17.11
C ILE A 72 7.80 -17.89 -17.57
N ALA A 73 6.95 -18.27 -18.52
CA ALA A 73 5.85 -17.43 -18.98
C ALA A 73 4.57 -17.68 -18.16
N SER A 74 4.24 -16.72 -17.29
CA SER A 74 3.07 -16.80 -16.42
C SER A 74 2.05 -15.69 -16.68
N ARG A 75 0.76 -15.99 -16.51
CA ARG A 75 -0.30 -14.96 -16.55
C ARG A 75 -0.28 -14.02 -15.36
N GLY A 76 0.46 -14.35 -14.32
CA GLY A 76 0.63 -13.56 -13.12
C GLY A 76 1.60 -14.26 -12.18
N VAL A 77 2.38 -13.49 -11.43
CA VAL A 77 3.32 -14.02 -10.44
C VAL A 77 2.99 -13.36 -9.13
N LEU A 78 2.63 -14.14 -8.13
CA LEU A 78 2.45 -13.67 -6.77
C LEU A 78 3.75 -13.83 -6.00
N SER A 79 3.90 -13.11 -4.89
CA SER A 79 5.09 -13.20 -4.04
C SER A 79 5.35 -14.63 -3.54
N GLY A 80 4.29 -15.39 -3.24
CA GLY A 80 4.42 -16.79 -2.87
C GLY A 80 4.93 -17.70 -4.00
N ASP A 81 4.75 -17.31 -5.26
CA ASP A 81 5.23 -18.07 -6.42
C ASP A 81 6.73 -17.91 -6.62
N VAL A 82 7.33 -16.79 -6.20
CA VAL A 82 8.75 -16.51 -6.42
C VAL A 82 9.63 -17.55 -5.74
N ALA A 83 9.32 -17.93 -4.50
CA ALA A 83 10.05 -18.97 -3.79
C ALA A 83 9.96 -20.34 -4.48
N ARG A 84 8.79 -20.67 -5.04
CA ARG A 84 8.59 -21.89 -5.82
C ARG A 84 9.38 -21.85 -7.13
N ILE A 85 9.32 -20.74 -7.86
CA ILE A 85 10.08 -20.53 -9.11
C ILE A 85 11.58 -20.66 -8.81
N ALA A 86 12.08 -20.03 -7.75
CA ALA A 86 13.48 -20.12 -7.35
C ALA A 86 13.91 -21.57 -7.02
N ALA A 87 13.05 -22.36 -6.39
CA ALA A 87 13.32 -23.77 -6.07
C ALA A 87 13.23 -24.70 -7.28
N GLU A 88 12.43 -24.36 -8.29
CA GLU A 88 12.30 -25.14 -9.54
C GLU A 88 13.45 -24.89 -10.52
N LEU A 89 14.15 -23.76 -10.40
CA LEU A 89 15.38 -23.50 -11.15
C LEU A 89 16.50 -24.38 -10.59
N SER A 90 17.22 -25.09 -11.47
CA SER A 90 18.46 -25.78 -11.05
C SER A 90 19.50 -24.76 -10.59
N GLU A 91 20.42 -25.13 -9.69
CA GLU A 91 21.50 -24.21 -9.24
C GLU A 91 22.35 -23.64 -10.40
N SER A 92 22.36 -24.32 -11.54
CA SER A 92 23.04 -23.90 -12.77
C SER A 92 22.18 -23.06 -13.72
N ASP A 93 20.86 -23.03 -13.55
CA ASP A 93 19.93 -22.33 -14.44
C ASP A 93 19.65 -20.89 -13.98
N ARG A 94 19.75 -19.94 -14.91
CA ARG A 94 19.22 -18.59 -14.71
C ARG A 94 17.76 -18.57 -15.08
N GLY A 95 16.91 -17.99 -14.26
CA GLY A 95 15.50 -17.77 -14.59
C GLY A 95 15.29 -16.48 -15.38
N PHE A 96 14.38 -16.52 -16.34
CA PHE A 96 13.80 -15.36 -17.01
C PHE A 96 12.27 -15.42 -16.94
N VAL A 97 11.70 -14.68 -15.98
CA VAL A 97 10.25 -14.65 -15.73
C VAL A 97 9.57 -13.66 -16.67
N CYS A 98 8.59 -14.13 -17.43
CA CYS A 98 7.73 -13.30 -18.28
C CYS A 98 6.32 -13.24 -17.68
N ALA A 99 5.77 -12.05 -17.46
CA ALA A 99 4.41 -11.90 -16.97
C ALA A 99 3.63 -10.77 -17.65
N HIS A 100 2.31 -10.74 -17.47
CA HIS A 100 1.51 -9.59 -17.89
C HIS A 100 2.00 -8.30 -17.20
N TYR A 101 2.15 -8.34 -15.89
CA TYR A 101 2.59 -7.28 -15.01
C TYR A 101 3.27 -7.94 -13.81
N LEU A 102 4.41 -7.42 -13.38
CA LEU A 102 5.07 -7.81 -12.14
C LEU A 102 4.97 -6.65 -11.15
N SER A 103 4.32 -6.86 -10.02
CA SER A 103 4.21 -5.84 -8.98
C SER A 103 5.58 -5.52 -8.37
N ASP A 104 5.73 -4.34 -7.79
CA ASP A 104 6.98 -3.93 -7.13
C ASP A 104 7.51 -4.95 -6.09
N PRO A 105 6.67 -5.51 -5.20
CA PRO A 105 7.14 -6.54 -4.27
C PRO A 105 7.67 -7.80 -4.98
N VAL A 106 6.98 -8.29 -6.01
CA VAL A 106 7.41 -9.46 -6.79
C VAL A 106 8.73 -9.21 -7.50
N ARG A 107 8.89 -8.03 -8.12
CA ARG A 107 10.15 -7.62 -8.78
C ARG A 107 11.32 -7.59 -7.79
N ARG A 108 11.10 -7.05 -6.58
CA ARG A 108 12.13 -7.05 -5.53
C ARG A 108 12.52 -8.46 -5.08
N GLN A 109 11.56 -9.38 -4.97
CA GLN A 109 11.87 -10.76 -4.61
C GLN A 109 12.63 -11.47 -5.74
N LEU A 110 12.26 -11.26 -6.99
CA LEU A 110 13.01 -11.78 -8.14
C LEU A 110 14.45 -11.22 -8.18
N ASP A 111 14.61 -9.91 -7.97
CA ASP A 111 15.92 -9.26 -7.85
C ASP A 111 16.77 -9.90 -6.73
N GLN A 112 16.18 -10.17 -5.54
CA GLN A 112 16.86 -10.82 -4.40
C GLN A 112 17.33 -12.25 -4.70
N HIS A 113 16.60 -12.98 -5.55
CA HIS A 113 16.97 -14.33 -5.99
C HIS A 113 17.87 -14.32 -7.24
N GLY A 114 18.26 -13.15 -7.76
CA GLY A 114 19.04 -13.04 -9.00
C GLY A 114 18.29 -13.52 -10.24
N ILE A 115 16.95 -13.57 -10.18
CA ILE A 115 16.09 -14.04 -11.27
C ILE A 115 15.79 -12.86 -12.18
N SER A 116 16.13 -13.00 -13.46
CA SER A 116 15.82 -12.00 -14.47
C SER A 116 14.33 -12.04 -14.83
N TYR A 117 13.78 -10.93 -15.29
CA TYR A 117 12.38 -10.84 -15.67
C TYR A 117 12.11 -9.75 -16.69
N SER A 118 10.99 -9.90 -17.39
CA SER A 118 10.35 -8.81 -18.13
C SER A 118 8.84 -8.96 -18.05
N ASP A 119 8.11 -7.86 -17.86
CA ASP A 119 6.66 -7.86 -17.99
C ASP A 119 6.18 -7.12 -19.24
N ALA A 120 4.90 -7.31 -19.57
CA ALA A 120 4.30 -6.70 -20.74
C ALA A 120 3.98 -5.20 -20.56
N THR A 121 4.26 -4.62 -19.38
CA THR A 121 4.12 -3.18 -19.11
C THR A 121 5.45 -2.43 -19.20
N GLY A 122 6.55 -3.15 -19.45
CA GLY A 122 7.88 -2.60 -19.72
C GLY A 122 8.88 -2.68 -18.56
N ASN A 123 8.51 -3.29 -17.44
CA ASN A 123 9.49 -3.56 -16.38
C ASN A 123 10.42 -4.68 -16.85
N LEU A 124 11.73 -4.46 -16.78
CA LEU A 124 12.75 -5.39 -17.24
C LEU A 124 13.94 -5.38 -16.29
N THR A 125 14.44 -6.55 -15.94
CA THR A 125 15.78 -6.77 -15.38
C THR A 125 16.38 -8.03 -16.02
N LEU A 126 17.53 -7.90 -16.67
CA LEU A 126 18.35 -9.03 -17.13
C LEU A 126 19.72 -8.94 -16.47
N VAL A 127 20.19 -10.02 -15.84
CA VAL A 127 21.49 -10.08 -15.18
C VAL A 127 22.25 -11.35 -15.54
N ALA A 128 23.54 -11.20 -15.85
CA ALA A 128 24.48 -12.31 -15.92
C ALA A 128 25.90 -11.82 -15.60
N SER A 129 26.67 -12.66 -14.91
CA SER A 129 28.08 -12.40 -14.60
C SER A 129 29.02 -12.71 -15.77
N ARG A 130 28.59 -13.60 -16.69
CA ARG A 130 29.37 -14.00 -17.86
C ARG A 130 28.42 -14.47 -18.99
N PRO A 131 28.42 -13.83 -20.17
CA PRO A 131 29.06 -12.53 -20.41
C PRO A 131 28.47 -11.47 -19.46
N ALA A 132 29.29 -10.53 -19.00
CA ALA A 132 28.89 -9.58 -17.97
C ALA A 132 27.85 -8.61 -18.54
N MET A 133 26.63 -8.67 -18.03
CA MET A 133 25.55 -7.78 -18.46
C MET A 133 24.56 -7.51 -17.33
N TRP A 134 24.09 -6.26 -17.32
CA TRP A 134 22.94 -5.86 -16.51
C TRP A 134 22.10 -4.86 -17.31
N VAL A 135 20.89 -5.28 -17.67
CA VAL A 135 19.93 -4.47 -18.43
C VAL A 135 18.73 -4.22 -17.53
N ARG A 136 18.27 -2.97 -17.45
CA ARG A 136 17.10 -2.61 -16.62
C ARG A 136 16.24 -1.59 -17.36
N ASN A 137 14.93 -1.76 -17.27
CA ASN A 137 13.94 -0.78 -17.73
C ASN A 137 12.82 -0.64 -16.70
N ARG A 138 12.17 0.53 -16.67
CA ARG A 138 11.01 0.80 -15.82
C ARG A 138 9.76 0.90 -16.68
N GLY A 139 8.80 0.03 -16.39
CA GLY A 139 7.47 0.02 -16.98
C GLY A 139 6.44 0.66 -16.07
N ALA A 140 5.19 0.21 -16.18
CA ALA A 140 4.11 0.69 -15.32
C ALA A 140 4.34 0.32 -13.84
N ASP A 141 4.00 1.26 -12.95
CA ASP A 141 4.02 1.05 -11.49
C ASP A 141 2.71 0.42 -10.96
N ALA A 142 1.70 0.25 -11.82
CA ALA A 142 0.44 -0.43 -11.55
C ALA A 142 0.01 -1.25 -12.78
N ASP A 143 -0.76 -2.33 -12.56
CA ASP A 143 -1.29 -3.17 -13.64
C ASP A 143 -2.33 -2.37 -14.46
N PRO A 144 -2.04 -2.04 -15.73
CA PRO A 144 -2.92 -1.21 -16.56
C PRO A 144 -4.17 -1.96 -17.03
N TRP A 145 -4.22 -3.29 -16.89
CA TRP A 145 -5.36 -4.11 -17.30
C TRP A 145 -6.26 -4.53 -16.13
N ARG A 146 -6.16 -3.84 -14.98
CA ARG A 146 -7.11 -4.02 -13.89
C ARG A 146 -8.50 -3.56 -14.32
N GLY A 147 -9.44 -4.50 -14.39
CA GLY A 147 -10.82 -4.24 -14.79
C GLY A 147 -11.61 -3.40 -13.79
N PRO A 148 -12.69 -2.71 -14.23
CA PRO A 148 -13.58 -1.97 -13.35
C PRO A 148 -14.13 -2.87 -12.23
N GLY A 149 -14.06 -2.41 -10.98
CA GLY A 149 -14.57 -3.13 -9.80
C GLY A 149 -13.53 -3.96 -9.03
N ARG A 150 -12.35 -4.24 -9.60
CA ARG A 150 -11.21 -4.77 -8.84
C ARG A 150 -10.66 -3.65 -7.95
N PRO A 151 -10.33 -3.90 -6.66
CA PRO A 151 -9.83 -2.84 -5.79
C PRO A 151 -8.59 -2.18 -6.41
N SER A 152 -8.52 -0.85 -6.27
CA SER A 152 -7.58 0.06 -6.94
C SER A 152 -6.10 -0.18 -6.61
N GLY A 153 -5.76 -1.23 -5.85
CA GLY A 153 -4.42 -1.48 -5.35
C GLY A 153 -3.96 -0.50 -4.26
N VAL A 154 -4.74 0.55 -3.99
CA VAL A 154 -4.50 1.54 -2.93
C VAL A 154 -5.42 1.30 -1.74
N LEU A 155 -4.90 1.55 -0.53
CA LEU A 155 -5.59 1.46 0.75
C LEU A 155 -6.32 2.77 1.05
N THR A 156 -7.24 3.18 0.18
CA THR A 156 -8.00 4.43 0.34
C THR A 156 -9.45 4.18 0.72
N GLY A 157 -10.08 5.20 1.33
CA GLY A 157 -11.50 5.21 1.69
C GLY A 157 -11.82 4.46 2.97
N GLU A 158 -13.02 4.71 3.49
CA GLU A 158 -13.48 4.22 4.78
C GLU A 158 -13.25 2.71 5.03
N PRO A 159 -13.57 1.78 4.09
CA PRO A 159 -13.34 0.37 4.34
C PRO A 159 -11.86 0.02 4.57
N SER A 160 -10.95 0.69 3.87
CA SER A 160 -9.51 0.52 4.07
C SER A 160 -9.09 1.01 5.45
N GLU A 161 -9.58 2.17 5.88
CA GLU A 161 -9.28 2.71 7.22
C GLU A 161 -9.75 1.75 8.32
N ARG A 162 -11.00 1.27 8.25
CA ARG A 162 -11.57 0.30 9.19
C ARG A 162 -10.76 -1.00 9.26
N VAL A 163 -10.43 -1.57 8.11
CA VAL A 163 -9.70 -2.85 8.03
C VAL A 163 -8.24 -2.72 8.48
N VAL A 164 -7.54 -1.67 8.04
CA VAL A 164 -6.15 -1.42 8.44
C VAL A 164 -6.06 -1.17 9.94
N ARG A 165 -6.97 -0.35 10.49
CA ARG A 165 -7.05 -0.07 11.94
C ARG A 165 -7.32 -1.34 12.73
N ALA A 166 -8.26 -2.18 12.30
CA ALA A 166 -8.51 -3.47 12.94
C ALA A 166 -7.29 -4.41 12.91
N LEU A 167 -6.59 -4.52 11.79
CA LEU A 167 -5.39 -5.35 11.70
C LEU A 167 -4.19 -4.80 12.49
N ALA A 168 -4.07 -3.46 12.58
CA ALA A 168 -3.00 -2.82 13.34
C ALA A 168 -3.26 -2.93 14.86
N ASP A 169 -4.48 -2.61 15.29
CA ASP A 169 -4.84 -2.51 16.70
C ASP A 169 -5.07 -3.86 17.39
N PHE A 170 -5.20 -4.94 16.61
CA PHE A 170 -5.29 -6.31 17.11
C PHE A 170 -4.07 -7.16 16.69
N THR A 171 -3.82 -8.23 17.45
CA THR A 171 -2.73 -9.18 17.20
C THR A 171 -3.21 -10.63 17.33
N GLY A 172 -2.50 -11.56 16.69
CA GLY A 172 -2.86 -12.98 16.57
C GLY A 172 -3.37 -13.37 15.18
N GLU A 173 -3.63 -14.66 14.99
CA GLU A 173 -4.16 -15.16 13.73
C GLU A 173 -5.63 -14.77 13.58
N MET A 174 -5.98 -14.11 12.49
CA MET A 174 -7.33 -13.54 12.30
C MET A 174 -7.96 -14.08 11.02
N SER A 175 -9.15 -14.67 11.15
CA SER A 175 -9.95 -15.03 9.97
C SER A 175 -10.56 -13.78 9.31
N VAL A 176 -10.82 -13.82 8.00
CA VAL A 176 -11.50 -12.69 7.34
C VAL A 176 -12.91 -12.42 7.93
N PRO A 177 -13.72 -13.43 8.28
CA PRO A 177 -14.96 -13.20 9.03
C PRO A 177 -14.78 -12.48 10.38
N GLU A 178 -13.74 -12.83 11.13
CA GLU A 178 -13.42 -12.12 12.38
C GLU A 178 -12.99 -10.68 12.12
N LEU A 179 -12.19 -10.45 11.07
CA LEU A 179 -11.80 -9.12 10.64
C LEU A 179 -13.00 -8.25 10.22
N ILE A 180 -13.99 -8.84 9.53
CA ILE A 180 -15.25 -8.16 9.20
C ILE A 180 -15.95 -7.70 10.48
N ARG A 181 -16.07 -8.58 11.47
CA ARG A 181 -16.69 -8.26 12.77
C ARG A 181 -15.93 -7.16 13.51
N LEU A 182 -14.60 -7.26 13.58
CA LEU A 182 -13.75 -6.30 14.31
C LEU A 182 -13.66 -4.93 13.64
N SER A 183 -13.63 -4.89 12.30
CA SER A 183 -13.55 -3.64 11.54
C SER A 183 -14.91 -2.96 11.35
N GLY A 184 -16.01 -3.73 11.41
CA GLY A 184 -17.34 -3.26 11.04
C GLY A 184 -17.47 -2.85 9.57
N ALA A 185 -16.51 -3.22 8.71
CA ALA A 185 -16.58 -2.98 7.28
C ALA A 185 -17.42 -4.08 6.59
N SER A 186 -17.96 -3.78 5.40
CA SER A 186 -18.75 -4.78 4.67
C SER A 186 -17.90 -5.97 4.21
N THR A 187 -18.53 -7.15 4.09
CA THR A 187 -17.87 -8.39 3.65
C THR A 187 -17.09 -8.19 2.35
N GLY A 188 -17.75 -7.70 1.30
CA GLY A 188 -17.13 -7.52 -0.02
C GLY A 188 -16.01 -6.48 -0.01
N ALA A 189 -16.12 -5.40 0.77
CA ALA A 189 -15.04 -4.43 0.90
C ALA A 189 -13.85 -4.99 1.68
N THR A 190 -14.10 -5.75 2.74
CA THR A 190 -13.04 -6.37 3.55
C THR A 190 -12.21 -7.37 2.74
N TYR A 191 -12.85 -8.26 1.98
CA TYR A 191 -12.13 -9.20 1.10
C TYR A 191 -11.26 -8.46 0.06
N ARG A 192 -11.76 -7.36 -0.50
CA ARG A 192 -11.02 -6.52 -1.43
C ARG A 192 -9.81 -5.84 -0.78
N VAL A 193 -9.97 -5.29 0.43
CA VAL A 193 -8.83 -4.70 1.16
C VAL A 193 -7.80 -5.77 1.53
N VAL A 194 -8.23 -6.94 1.98
CA VAL A 194 -7.33 -8.07 2.28
C VAL A 194 -6.59 -8.56 1.03
N GLU A 195 -7.22 -8.55 -0.15
CA GLU A 195 -6.54 -8.81 -1.43
C GLU A 195 -5.42 -7.79 -1.69
N VAL A 196 -5.72 -6.49 -1.57
CA VAL A 196 -4.72 -5.41 -1.73
C VAL A 196 -3.56 -5.54 -0.73
N LEU A 197 -3.89 -5.79 0.54
CA LEU A 197 -2.88 -5.99 1.60
C LEU A 197 -1.98 -7.20 1.29
N GLY A 198 -2.55 -8.28 0.75
CA GLY A 198 -1.80 -9.46 0.32
C GLY A 198 -0.92 -9.21 -0.90
N GLU A 199 -1.45 -8.55 -1.93
CA GLU A 199 -0.71 -8.18 -3.14
C GLU A 199 0.48 -7.25 -2.86
N ARG A 200 0.36 -6.43 -1.81
CA ARG A 200 1.41 -5.50 -1.36
C ARG A 200 2.34 -6.09 -0.29
N GLU A 201 2.22 -7.38 0.03
CA GLU A 201 2.99 -8.07 1.07
C GLU A 201 2.91 -7.40 2.46
N LEU A 202 1.79 -6.75 2.75
CA LEU A 202 1.53 -6.10 4.04
C LEU A 202 0.98 -7.09 5.08
N ILE A 203 0.47 -8.22 4.60
CA ILE A 203 0.01 -9.35 5.42
C ILE A 203 0.49 -10.67 4.82
N ARG A 204 0.54 -11.72 5.65
CA ARG A 204 0.63 -13.11 5.19
C ARG A 204 -0.64 -13.86 5.61
N ARG A 205 -1.15 -14.70 4.71
CA ARG A 205 -2.33 -15.52 4.96
C ARG A 205 -2.13 -16.92 4.39
N ILE A 206 -2.74 -17.91 5.04
CA ILE A 206 -2.84 -19.26 4.49
C ILE A 206 -3.87 -19.24 3.34
N PRO A 207 -3.67 -19.98 2.23
CA PRO A 207 -4.68 -20.10 1.18
C PRO A 207 -6.03 -20.55 1.75
N ARG A 208 -7.07 -19.72 1.57
CA ARG A 208 -8.42 -19.93 2.15
C ARG A 208 -8.44 -20.04 3.69
N GLY A 209 -7.38 -19.62 4.37
CA GLY A 209 -7.23 -19.66 5.82
C GLY A 209 -7.05 -18.27 6.45
N PRO A 210 -6.65 -18.21 7.72
CA PRO A 210 -6.50 -16.95 8.44
C PRO A 210 -5.31 -16.13 7.94
N ILE A 211 -5.36 -14.85 8.25
CA ILE A 211 -4.21 -13.95 8.23
C ILE A 211 -3.34 -14.35 9.42
N THR A 212 -2.14 -14.85 9.15
CA THR A 212 -1.21 -15.36 10.17
C THR A 212 -0.17 -14.32 10.58
N MET A 213 0.04 -13.30 9.75
CA MET A 213 0.99 -12.23 10.04
C MET A 213 0.54 -10.90 9.47
N VAL A 214 0.70 -9.84 10.25
CA VAL A 214 0.47 -8.46 9.82
C VAL A 214 1.79 -7.69 9.97
N HIS A 215 2.33 -7.19 8.85
CA HIS A 215 3.48 -6.30 8.85
C HIS A 215 3.02 -4.88 9.21
N TRP A 216 2.54 -4.70 10.43
CA TRP A 216 1.77 -3.51 10.85
C TRP A 216 2.51 -2.19 10.60
N GLU A 217 3.81 -2.12 10.81
CA GLU A 217 4.61 -0.92 10.53
C GLU A 217 4.57 -0.54 9.05
N LYS A 218 4.88 -1.52 8.17
CA LYS A 218 4.84 -1.35 6.71
C LYS A 218 3.43 -1.04 6.23
N MET A 219 2.43 -1.70 6.83
CA MET A 219 1.02 -1.51 6.51
C MET A 219 0.55 -0.10 6.84
N LEU A 220 0.89 0.43 8.03
CA LEU A 220 0.51 1.78 8.41
C LEU A 220 1.21 2.84 7.57
N ARG A 221 2.49 2.66 7.22
CA ARG A 221 3.20 3.56 6.28
C ARG A 221 2.54 3.55 4.90
N ALA A 222 2.24 2.36 4.37
CA ALA A 222 1.57 2.18 3.08
C ALA A 222 0.17 2.80 3.06
N TRP A 223 -0.59 2.61 4.15
CA TRP A 223 -1.90 3.21 4.31
C TRP A 223 -1.81 4.73 4.40
N ALA A 224 -0.94 5.28 5.25
CA ALA A 224 -0.75 6.73 5.37
C ALA A 224 -0.42 7.39 4.01
N ALA A 225 0.41 6.76 3.19
CA ALA A 225 0.75 7.26 1.86
C ALA A 225 -0.45 7.30 0.87
N ASP A 226 -1.39 6.38 1.01
CA ASP A 226 -2.55 6.26 0.12
C ASP A 226 -3.76 7.11 0.57
N ARG A 227 -3.76 7.56 1.84
CA ARG A 227 -4.88 8.29 2.43
C ARG A 227 -5.04 9.68 1.84
N LYS A 228 -6.30 10.09 1.71
CA LYS A 228 -6.64 11.47 1.41
C LYS A 228 -6.65 12.31 2.70
N PRO A 229 -6.06 13.51 2.69
CA PRO A 229 -6.17 14.42 3.83
C PRO A 229 -7.63 14.70 4.18
N CYS A 230 -7.90 14.90 5.47
CA CYS A 230 -9.20 15.37 5.93
C CYS A 230 -9.34 16.88 5.66
N VAL A 231 -10.57 17.35 5.53
CA VAL A 231 -10.85 18.80 5.56
C VAL A 231 -10.62 19.29 6.98
N THR A 232 -10.00 20.47 7.12
CA THR A 232 -9.70 21.07 8.42
C THR A 232 -10.25 22.47 8.53
N ARG A 233 -10.52 22.88 9.77
CA ARG A 233 -10.90 24.25 10.14
C ARG A 233 -10.07 24.72 11.33
N GLY A 234 -9.61 25.96 11.26
CA GLY A 234 -8.83 26.61 12.29
C GLY A 234 -9.71 27.43 13.22
N PHE A 235 -9.40 27.37 14.52
CA PHE A 235 -10.06 28.16 15.55
C PHE A 235 -9.04 28.77 16.51
N ALA A 236 -9.32 30.00 16.95
CA ALA A 236 -8.65 30.65 18.05
C ALA A 236 -9.33 30.23 19.35
N ALA A 237 -8.54 30.05 20.40
CA ALA A 237 -9.00 29.75 21.76
C ALA A 237 -8.79 31.00 22.62
N PRO A 238 -9.82 31.87 22.79
CA PRO A 238 -9.64 33.17 23.46
C PRO A 238 -9.08 33.07 24.88
N ASP A 239 -9.46 32.01 25.61
CA ASP A 239 -9.01 31.73 26.98
C ASP A 239 -7.82 30.77 27.03
N GLY A 240 -7.20 30.49 25.88
CA GLY A 240 -6.03 29.64 25.71
C GLY A 240 -6.33 28.14 25.64
N ILE A 241 -5.41 27.39 25.03
CA ILE A 241 -5.52 25.93 24.83
C ILE A 241 -5.62 25.16 26.15
N GLY A 242 -5.02 25.68 27.23
CA GLY A 242 -5.11 25.07 28.56
C GLY A 242 -6.55 24.94 29.05
N THR A 243 -7.36 25.98 28.87
CA THR A 243 -8.78 26.01 29.21
C THR A 243 -9.56 25.02 28.35
N VAL A 244 -9.32 25.01 27.03
CA VAL A 244 -9.95 24.05 26.11
C VAL A 244 -9.66 22.60 26.53
N ARG A 245 -8.43 22.29 26.95
CA ARG A 245 -8.07 20.96 27.43
C ARG A 245 -8.73 20.62 28.77
N ALA A 246 -8.88 21.59 29.67
CA ALA A 246 -9.61 21.38 30.92
C ALA A 246 -11.07 21.06 30.64
N ASP A 247 -11.74 21.83 29.79
CA ASP A 247 -13.13 21.60 29.40
C ASP A 247 -13.31 20.23 28.73
N LEU A 248 -12.41 19.88 27.79
CA LEU A 248 -12.42 18.57 27.13
C LEU A 248 -12.22 17.38 28.09
N SER A 249 -11.60 17.61 29.25
CA SER A 249 -11.37 16.56 30.25
C SER A 249 -12.61 16.27 31.10
N GLU A 250 -13.57 17.19 31.11
CA GLU A 250 -14.87 17.03 31.77
C GLU A 250 -15.84 16.20 30.91
N PRO A 251 -16.91 15.63 31.50
CA PRO A 251 -17.95 14.93 30.76
C PRO A 251 -18.67 15.86 29.77
N LEU A 252 -18.29 15.80 28.49
CA LEU A 252 -18.92 16.50 27.38
C LEU A 252 -19.55 15.50 26.42
N ASP A 253 -20.79 15.79 26.00
CA ASP A 253 -21.49 15.05 24.95
C ASP A 253 -21.02 15.51 23.55
N LEU A 254 -19.72 15.34 23.30
CA LEU A 254 -19.08 15.64 22.03
C LEU A 254 -18.26 14.42 21.57
N SER A 255 -18.36 14.05 20.31
CA SER A 255 -17.44 13.10 19.68
C SER A 255 -16.16 13.82 19.30
N TYR A 256 -15.08 13.57 20.05
CA TYR A 256 -13.77 14.12 19.72
C TYR A 256 -12.65 13.11 19.99
N ALA A 257 -11.53 13.28 19.28
CA ALA A 257 -10.28 12.58 19.56
C ALA A 257 -9.08 13.51 19.29
N ILE A 258 -8.23 13.72 20.30
CA ILE A 258 -6.95 14.41 20.13
C ILE A 258 -6.01 13.53 19.30
N THR A 259 -5.36 14.10 18.29
CA THR A 259 -4.39 13.42 17.42
C THR A 259 -3.12 14.28 17.24
N GLY A 260 -2.29 13.92 16.26
CA GLY A 260 -1.13 14.69 15.86
C GLY A 260 -0.09 14.82 16.96
N LEU A 261 0.64 15.94 17.00
CA LEU A 261 1.76 16.13 17.90
C LEU A 261 1.32 16.04 19.38
N GLY A 262 0.16 16.63 19.69
CA GLY A 262 -0.40 16.69 21.04
C GLY A 262 -0.86 15.35 21.62
N ALA A 263 -0.92 14.29 20.79
CA ALA A 263 -1.20 12.92 21.22
C ALA A 263 0.06 12.11 21.57
N THR A 264 1.25 12.70 21.38
CA THR A 264 2.57 12.10 21.65
C THR A 264 3.26 12.77 22.84
N ASP A 265 4.35 12.18 23.31
CA ASP A 265 5.28 12.74 24.29
C ASP A 265 6.55 13.31 23.64
N TYR A 266 6.56 13.48 22.31
CA TYR A 266 7.73 13.97 21.56
C TYR A 266 8.10 15.41 21.90
N ALA A 267 7.10 16.30 21.97
CA ALA A 267 7.27 17.71 22.31
C ALA A 267 5.93 18.29 22.79
N GLY A 268 5.99 19.45 23.46
CA GLY A 268 4.79 20.23 23.74
C GLY A 268 4.12 20.69 22.44
N ALA A 269 2.81 20.50 22.34
CA ALA A 269 2.04 20.97 21.18
C ALA A 269 1.53 22.39 21.41
N GLU A 270 1.94 23.32 20.55
CA GLU A 270 1.45 24.71 20.54
C GLU A 270 0.08 24.85 19.89
N VAL A 271 -0.36 23.82 19.15
CA VAL A 271 -1.67 23.74 18.50
C VAL A 271 -2.36 22.47 18.96
N LEU A 272 -3.64 22.57 19.32
CA LEU A 272 -4.47 21.43 19.65
C LEU A 272 -5.09 20.84 18.37
N GLU A 273 -4.61 19.67 17.99
CA GLU A 273 -5.07 18.94 16.80
C GLU A 273 -6.10 17.88 17.19
N VAL A 274 -7.31 17.98 16.64
CA VAL A 274 -8.43 17.11 17.02
C VAL A 274 -9.24 16.65 15.82
N TYR A 275 -9.81 15.46 15.93
CA TYR A 275 -10.96 15.05 15.14
C TYR A 275 -12.26 15.42 15.85
N ALA A 276 -13.24 15.91 15.11
CA ALA A 276 -14.63 16.04 15.53
C ALA A 276 -15.57 15.83 14.34
N ASP A 277 -16.73 15.23 14.57
CA ASP A 277 -17.74 15.00 13.51
C ASP A 277 -18.27 16.33 12.94
N ASP A 278 -18.51 17.31 13.82
CA ASP A 278 -18.97 18.65 13.46
C ASP A 278 -18.04 19.70 14.09
N PRO A 279 -17.16 20.35 13.29
CA PRO A 279 -16.28 21.40 13.77
C PRO A 279 -16.98 22.63 14.33
N ASP A 280 -18.17 22.99 13.83
CA ASP A 280 -18.91 24.17 14.31
C ASP A 280 -19.53 23.90 15.67
N THR A 281 -20.17 22.75 15.84
CA THR A 281 -20.71 22.32 17.13
C THR A 281 -19.60 22.17 18.16
N PHE A 282 -18.45 21.58 17.77
CA PHE A 282 -17.26 21.47 18.62
C PHE A 282 -16.74 22.86 19.05
N ALA A 283 -16.62 23.80 18.11
CA ALA A 283 -16.17 25.15 18.39
C ALA A 283 -17.13 25.92 19.30
N GLN A 284 -18.44 25.83 19.05
CA GLN A 284 -19.46 26.50 19.85
C GLN A 284 -19.45 26.01 21.30
N ALA A 285 -19.36 24.70 21.51
CA ALA A 285 -19.36 24.10 22.83
C ALA A 285 -18.15 24.51 23.69
N LEU A 286 -17.04 24.87 23.05
CA LEU A 286 -15.77 25.24 23.70
C LEU A 286 -15.45 26.74 23.57
N GLY A 287 -16.41 27.56 23.11
CA GLY A 287 -16.23 29.00 22.95
C GLY A 287 -15.13 29.41 21.94
N LEU A 288 -14.78 28.54 21.00
CA LEU A 288 -13.74 28.78 20.01
C LEU A 288 -14.22 29.72 18.91
N ARG A 289 -13.30 30.49 18.32
CA ARG A 289 -13.62 31.46 17.26
C ARG A 289 -12.97 31.07 15.94
N PRO A 290 -13.70 31.01 14.82
CA PRO A 290 -13.13 30.63 13.53
C PRO A 290 -12.07 31.64 13.07
N ILE A 291 -10.99 31.13 12.47
CA ILE A 291 -9.84 31.91 12.01
C ILE A 291 -9.17 31.21 10.81
N ASP A 292 -8.65 32.00 9.88
CA ASP A 292 -8.02 31.47 8.65
C ASP A 292 -6.54 31.12 8.82
N ARG A 293 -5.81 31.72 9.77
CA ARG A 293 -4.36 31.52 9.98
C ARG A 293 -3.95 31.66 11.44
N GLY A 294 -2.98 30.87 11.89
CA GLY A 294 -2.49 30.93 13.27
C GLY A 294 -3.51 30.40 14.28
N ALA A 295 -4.15 29.28 13.94
CA ALA A 295 -5.13 28.64 14.81
C ALA A 295 -4.48 28.01 16.04
N ASP A 296 -5.10 28.19 17.20
CA ASP A 296 -4.75 27.51 18.44
C ASP A 296 -5.30 26.08 18.46
N VAL A 297 -6.43 25.87 17.79
CA VAL A 297 -7.11 24.57 17.67
C VAL A 297 -7.40 24.30 16.20
N VAL A 298 -6.97 23.14 15.71
CA VAL A 298 -7.28 22.68 14.35
C VAL A 298 -8.17 21.45 14.46
N VAL A 299 -9.37 21.56 13.88
CA VAL A 299 -10.37 20.50 13.88
C VAL A 299 -10.44 19.88 12.50
N ALA A 300 -10.17 18.58 12.41
CA ALA A 300 -10.38 17.79 11.20
C ALA A 300 -11.73 17.07 11.24
N THR A 301 -12.47 17.14 10.14
CA THR A 301 -13.66 16.29 9.94
C THR A 301 -13.21 14.96 9.35
N PRO A 302 -13.37 13.83 10.07
CA PRO A 302 -12.86 12.55 9.61
C PRO A 302 -13.68 11.98 8.45
N TRP A 303 -13.03 11.25 7.54
CA TRP A 303 -13.71 10.51 6.47
C TRP A 303 -14.49 9.30 6.97
N SER A 304 -14.13 8.77 8.15
CA SER A 304 -14.76 7.62 8.79
C SER A 304 -14.73 7.77 10.30
N SER A 305 -15.79 7.31 10.97
CA SER A 305 -15.88 7.30 12.45
C SER A 305 -14.84 6.39 13.12
N VAL A 306 -14.08 5.59 12.37
CA VAL A 306 -13.01 4.72 12.89
C VAL A 306 -11.94 5.49 13.67
N VAL A 307 -11.78 6.80 13.45
CA VAL A 307 -10.85 7.63 14.23
C VAL A 307 -11.22 7.69 15.72
N PHE A 308 -12.50 7.48 16.05
CA PHE A 308 -13.02 7.44 17.42
C PHE A 308 -13.02 6.02 18.01
N GLU A 309 -12.67 5.00 17.22
CA GLU A 309 -12.55 3.65 17.73
C GLU A 309 -11.24 3.46 18.49
N ARG A 310 -11.34 2.76 19.63
CA ARG A 310 -10.20 2.38 20.48
C ARG A 310 -9.36 3.56 20.99
N MET A 311 -9.99 4.71 21.19
CA MET A 311 -9.34 5.87 21.78
C MET A 311 -8.66 5.53 23.11
N GLN A 312 -7.52 6.16 23.34
CA GLN A 312 -6.86 6.11 24.64
C GLN A 312 -7.37 7.24 25.52
N ARG A 313 -7.64 6.95 26.79
CA ARG A 313 -8.02 7.96 27.78
C ARG A 313 -6.84 8.26 28.68
N ARG A 314 -6.50 9.54 28.83
CA ARG A 314 -5.44 10.00 29.75
C ARG A 314 -5.89 11.33 30.36
N ASN A 315 -5.95 11.42 31.69
CA ASN A 315 -6.37 12.64 32.41
C ASN A 315 -7.72 13.21 31.91
N GLY A 316 -8.75 12.37 31.76
CA GLY A 316 -10.07 12.75 31.23
C GLY A 316 -10.13 12.97 29.72
N LEU A 317 -9.00 13.27 29.07
CA LEU A 317 -8.93 13.50 27.63
C LEU A 317 -8.99 12.22 26.81
N ARG A 318 -9.60 12.31 25.62
CA ARG A 318 -9.66 11.24 24.61
C ARG A 318 -8.66 11.49 23.49
N PHE A 319 -7.79 10.52 23.25
CA PHE A 319 -6.80 10.53 22.18
C PHE A 319 -7.13 9.47 21.15
N ALA A 320 -6.95 9.76 19.87
CA ALA A 320 -7.03 8.76 18.81
C ALA A 320 -6.09 7.59 19.11
N ALA A 321 -6.43 6.37 18.69
CA ALA A 321 -5.58 5.23 19.02
C ALA A 321 -4.22 5.34 18.31
N PRO A 322 -3.14 4.73 18.86
CA PRO A 322 -1.79 5.04 18.41
C PRO A 322 -1.52 4.75 16.93
N SER A 323 -2.14 3.74 16.33
CA SER A 323 -1.97 3.48 14.89
C SER A 323 -2.63 4.54 13.99
N GLN A 324 -3.66 5.24 14.48
CA GLN A 324 -4.25 6.41 13.82
C GLN A 324 -3.32 7.61 13.93
N VAL A 325 -2.87 7.93 15.15
CA VAL A 325 -1.94 9.04 15.42
C VAL A 325 -0.67 8.90 14.57
N TYR A 326 -0.10 7.69 14.52
CA TYR A 326 1.07 7.42 13.68
C TYR A 326 0.81 7.69 12.19
N ALA A 327 -0.35 7.26 11.66
CA ALA A 327 -0.71 7.54 10.27
C ALA A 327 -0.90 9.04 10.00
N ASP A 328 -1.51 9.78 10.93
CA ASP A 328 -1.75 11.21 10.83
C ASP A 328 -0.44 12.04 10.87
N LEU A 329 0.52 11.59 11.67
CA LEU A 329 1.85 12.19 11.76
C LEU A 329 2.69 11.95 10.49
N LEU A 330 2.48 10.81 9.81
CA LEU A 330 3.15 10.54 8.53
C LEU A 330 2.53 11.32 7.36
N ALA A 331 1.20 11.42 7.35
CA ALA A 331 0.44 12.01 6.26
C ALA A 331 -0.89 12.62 6.75
N GLY A 332 -1.35 13.65 6.05
CA GLY A 332 -2.57 14.37 6.40
C GLY A 332 -2.29 15.76 6.95
N PRO A 333 -3.30 16.40 7.56
CA PRO A 333 -3.18 17.79 8.00
C PRO A 333 -2.27 18.00 9.23
N PHE A 334 -1.98 16.93 9.98
CA PHE A 334 -1.23 16.95 11.25
C PHE A 334 0.20 16.38 11.10
N ARG A 335 0.76 16.49 9.89
CA ARG A 335 2.00 15.81 9.52
C ARG A 335 3.18 16.32 10.35
N ASN A 336 3.83 15.42 11.06
CA ASN A 336 5.09 15.65 11.75
C ASN A 336 5.95 14.36 11.71
N PRO A 337 6.87 14.23 10.72
CA PRO A 337 7.63 12.99 10.53
C PRO A 337 8.54 12.62 11.71
N ASN A 338 9.08 13.62 12.42
CA ASN A 338 9.96 13.35 13.56
C ASN A 338 9.17 12.76 14.74
N ALA A 339 8.00 13.33 15.03
CA ALA A 339 7.09 12.77 16.03
C ALA A 339 6.56 11.38 15.61
N ALA A 340 6.37 11.14 14.30
CA ALA A 340 5.99 9.82 13.79
C ALA A 340 7.05 8.75 14.09
N GLU A 341 8.33 9.04 13.83
CA GLU A 341 9.43 8.10 14.11
C GLU A 341 9.61 7.86 15.62
N HIS A 342 9.46 8.91 16.44
CA HIS A 342 9.45 8.78 17.90
C HIS A 342 8.32 7.88 18.39
N LEU A 343 7.10 8.12 17.92
CA LEU A 343 5.95 7.28 18.26
C LEU A 343 6.15 5.84 17.79
N LEU A 344 6.68 5.63 16.58
CA LEU A 344 6.98 4.29 16.08
C LEU A 344 7.93 3.54 17.02
N ALA A 345 9.02 4.17 17.45
CA ALA A 345 9.97 3.57 18.37
C ALA A 345 9.28 3.10 19.67
N ALA A 346 8.40 3.92 20.24
CA ALA A 346 7.61 3.55 21.42
C ALA A 346 6.64 2.38 21.15
N LEU A 347 5.93 2.40 20.01
CA LEU A 347 4.97 1.34 19.64
C LEU A 347 5.64 0.00 19.35
N THR A 348 6.86 0.01 18.81
CA THR A 348 7.65 -1.20 18.57
C THR A 348 8.28 -1.73 19.86
N ALA A 349 8.64 -0.86 20.81
CA ALA A 349 9.20 -1.27 22.10
C ALA A 349 8.21 -2.03 22.98
N ASP A 350 6.93 -1.64 22.99
CA ASP A 350 5.87 -2.38 23.69
C ASP A 350 4.59 -2.52 22.83
N PRO A 351 4.53 -3.51 21.92
CA PRO A 351 3.33 -3.76 21.14
C PRO A 351 2.13 -4.14 21.98
N SER A 352 2.33 -4.71 23.17
CA SER A 352 1.25 -5.19 24.03
C SER A 352 0.48 -4.06 24.73
N ALA A 353 1.10 -2.89 24.88
CA ALA A 353 0.46 -1.69 25.44
C ALA A 353 -0.64 -1.12 24.54
N TRP A 354 -0.61 -1.37 23.22
CA TRP A 354 -1.56 -0.76 22.29
C TRP A 354 -2.27 -1.76 21.37
N ARG A 355 -1.69 -2.93 21.11
CA ARG A 355 -2.32 -4.01 20.34
C ARG A 355 -2.99 -5.01 21.27
N ARG A 356 -4.22 -5.41 20.95
CA ARG A 356 -4.98 -6.39 21.75
C ARG A 356 -5.01 -7.76 21.06
N PRO A 357 -4.79 -8.87 21.77
CA PRO A 357 -5.00 -10.20 21.21
C PRO A 357 -6.43 -10.38 20.70
N VAL A 358 -6.59 -11.04 19.54
CA VAL A 358 -7.90 -11.56 19.10
C VAL A 358 -8.41 -12.60 20.10
N GLY A 359 -9.73 -12.70 20.26
CA GLY A 359 -10.35 -13.68 21.18
C GLY A 359 -10.39 -13.33 22.67
N ARG A 360 -9.86 -12.17 23.10
CA ARG A 360 -10.16 -11.58 24.42
C ARG A 360 -11.16 -10.43 24.26
N THR A 361 -12.44 -10.77 24.23
CA THR A 361 -13.55 -9.82 24.47
C THR A 361 -14.49 -10.42 25.48
#